data_AF-A0A1I9G8U2-F1
#
_entry.id   AF-A0A1I9G8U2-F1
#
_cell.length_a   1.000
_cell.length_b   1.000
_cell.length_c   1.000
_cell.angle_alpha   90.00
_cell.angle_beta   90.00
_cell.angle_gamma   90.00
#
_symmetry.space_group_name_H-M   'P 1'
#
loop_
_entity.id
_entity.type
_entity.pdbx_description
1 polymer ?
#
loop_
_entity_poly.entity_id
_entity_poly.type
_entity_poly.pdbx_seq_one_letter_code
_entity_poly.pdbx_strand_id
1 'polypeptide(L)'
;MVGGATHCVCKKGTIRPQGSPRCVLEPLLQQYLNNIIGNCTEIQKDLIEVYGEKISFSNDSPRLTYARKETECDPKSKIPCKGYGEICLPDLSGRHRCTCANNGTRMDSICLVNECMSPELNDCDPNASCMDSILSYECFCNEGFIDTSISPKTRPGIKCAKLVDECASKAANQCDENADCIDKPIGYTCRCRNGYVDISEGGARNPGRKCHKLMDECQMGLADCDPKAICIDMTYSYTCKCPHGFADKSADPINKPGRICSKLINSCDSPNFTGCQSKESKCIGTKDGFVCRCIDGYIDLNPANPGTNCSKAGMILVLLL
;
A
#
# COMPACT_ATOMS: atom_id res chain seq x y z
N MET A 1 36.23 -5.13 -5.68
CA MET A 1 35.76 -5.90 -4.51
C MET A 1 37.02 -6.23 -3.70
N VAL A 2 37.19 -5.74 -2.47
CA VAL A 2 36.60 -6.27 -1.22
C VAL A 2 36.26 -5.14 -0.23
N GLY A 3 34.98 -5.03 0.18
CA GLY A 3 34.57 -4.67 1.56
C GLY A 3 34.94 -3.31 2.19
N GLY A 4 35.02 -2.20 1.44
CA GLY A 4 35.27 -0.88 2.04
C GLY A 4 33.99 -0.21 2.54
N ALA A 5 33.69 -0.30 3.84
CA ALA A 5 32.66 0.54 4.45
C ALA A 5 33.15 2.01 4.49
N THR A 6 32.41 2.92 3.86
CA THR A 6 32.64 4.37 4.01
C THR A 6 32.24 4.78 5.42
N HIS A 7 33.21 5.05 6.29
CA HIS A 7 32.95 5.59 7.63
C HIS A 7 32.85 7.11 7.58
N CYS A 8 31.70 7.67 8.01
CA CYS A 8 31.56 9.11 8.23
C CYS A 8 32.42 9.53 9.43
N VAL A 9 33.48 10.30 9.16
CA VAL A 9 34.33 10.94 10.18
C VAL A 9 33.84 12.36 10.47
N CYS A 10 33.93 12.75 11.74
CA CYS A 10 33.54 14.08 12.21
C CYS A 10 34.50 15.17 11.76
N LYS A 11 33.99 16.39 11.57
CA LYS A 11 34.84 17.56 11.32
C LYS A 11 35.68 17.87 12.57
N LYS A 12 36.86 18.46 12.37
CA LYS A 12 37.74 18.89 13.47
C LYS A 12 36.97 19.82 14.43
N GLY A 13 36.97 19.51 15.73
CA GLY A 13 36.15 20.20 16.75
C GLY A 13 34.79 19.55 17.05
N THR A 14 34.49 18.40 16.42
CA THR A 14 33.28 17.60 16.71
C THR A 14 33.63 16.14 17.03
N ILE A 15 32.84 15.51 17.91
CA ILE A 15 32.99 14.15 18.44
C ILE A 15 31.74 13.34 18.06
N ARG A 16 31.87 12.06 17.71
CA ARG A 16 30.72 11.15 17.48
C ARG A 16 30.56 10.22 18.69
N PRO A 17 29.49 10.37 19.49
CA PRO A 17 29.19 9.42 20.57
C PRO A 17 28.96 8.01 20.02
N GLN A 18 29.39 6.99 20.76
CA GLN A 18 29.12 5.59 20.43
C GLN A 18 27.60 5.37 20.27
N GLY A 19 27.17 4.77 19.15
CA GLY A 19 25.75 4.58 18.82
C GLY A 19 25.04 5.78 18.16
N SER A 20 25.66 6.97 18.13
CA SER A 20 25.06 8.14 17.49
C SER A 20 25.31 8.16 15.97
N PRO A 21 24.31 8.50 15.14
CA PRO A 21 24.52 8.71 13.71
C PRO A 21 25.18 10.05 13.37
N ARG A 22 25.43 10.95 14.35
CA ARG A 22 25.93 12.32 14.11
C ARG A 22 27.08 12.76 15.02
N CYS A 23 27.75 13.83 14.60
CA CYS A 23 28.88 14.46 15.28
C CYS A 23 28.41 15.70 16.06
N VAL A 24 28.81 15.84 17.32
CA VAL A 24 28.51 16.96 18.22
C VAL A 24 29.75 17.80 18.49
N LEU A 25 29.63 19.11 18.72
CA LEU A 25 30.77 19.97 19.06
C LEU A 25 31.35 19.60 20.43
N GLU A 26 32.68 19.54 20.53
CA GLU A 26 33.43 19.22 21.77
C GLU A 26 32.99 20.05 23.01
N PRO A 27 32.80 21.39 22.94
CA PRO A 27 32.33 22.18 24.10
C PRO A 27 30.89 21.89 24.54
N LEU A 28 30.10 21.16 23.74
CA LEU A 28 28.69 20.87 23.99
C LEU A 28 28.44 19.40 24.37
N LEU A 29 29.52 18.63 24.53
CA LEU A 29 29.45 17.20 24.87
C LEU A 29 28.76 16.98 26.23
N GLN A 30 28.96 17.88 27.21
CA GLN A 30 28.36 17.75 28.54
C GLN A 30 26.83 17.89 28.52
N GLN A 31 26.29 18.80 27.71
CA GLN A 31 24.84 18.97 27.54
C GLN A 31 24.22 17.76 26.83
N TYR A 32 24.97 17.18 25.88
CA TYR A 32 24.57 15.94 25.21
C TYR A 32 24.54 14.76 26.20
N LEU A 33 25.58 14.60 27.03
CA LEU A 33 25.69 13.52 28.02
C LEU A 33 24.62 13.59 29.13
N ASN A 34 24.21 14.80 29.53
CA ASN A 34 23.19 14.98 30.58
C ASN A 34 21.76 14.63 30.13
N ASN A 35 21.51 14.53 28.83
CA ASN A 35 20.18 14.27 28.26
C ASN A 35 20.05 12.87 27.65
N ILE A 36 21.04 11.98 27.85
CA ILE A 36 20.94 10.57 27.47
C ILE A 36 20.07 9.87 28.53
N ILE A 37 18.85 9.46 28.17
CA ILE A 37 18.05 8.55 29.00
C ILE A 37 18.07 7.17 28.38
N GLY A 38 18.97 6.34 28.91
CA GLY A 38 18.94 4.89 28.87
C GLY A 38 19.70 4.40 30.10
N ASN A 39 19.18 3.38 30.79
CA ASN A 39 19.84 2.80 31.96
C ASN A 39 21.08 1.99 31.51
N CYS A 40 22.13 2.67 31.09
CA CYS A 40 23.42 2.08 30.76
C CYS A 40 24.50 2.87 31.48
N THR A 41 24.70 2.53 32.75
CA THR A 41 25.81 3.00 33.58
C THR A 41 27.18 2.67 32.97
N GLU A 42 27.23 1.81 31.95
CA GLU A 42 28.40 1.45 31.16
C GLU A 42 28.73 2.47 30.06
N ILE A 43 27.75 2.98 29.30
CA ILE A 43 28.00 3.97 28.22
C ILE A 43 28.54 5.28 28.79
N GLN A 44 28.02 5.72 29.94
CA GLN A 44 28.52 6.91 30.62
C GLN A 44 29.96 6.73 31.12
N LYS A 45 30.31 5.53 31.62
CA LYS A 45 31.67 5.20 32.06
C LYS A 45 32.64 5.07 30.88
N ASP A 46 32.22 4.42 29.80
CA ASP A 46 33.00 4.27 28.57
C ASP A 46 33.28 5.63 27.90
N LEU A 47 32.31 6.55 27.92
CA LEU A 47 32.51 7.91 27.38
C LEU A 47 33.43 8.75 28.27
N ILE A 48 33.39 8.58 29.60
CA ILE A 48 34.34 9.22 30.53
C ILE A 48 35.74 8.63 30.35
N GLU A 49 35.87 7.32 30.13
CA GLU A 49 37.15 6.65 29.89
C GLU A 49 37.79 7.07 28.56
N VAL A 50 36.99 7.23 27.50
CA VAL A 50 37.48 7.57 26.15
C VAL A 50 37.71 9.07 25.95
N TYR A 51 36.91 9.93 26.59
CA TYR A 51 36.95 11.38 26.37
C TYR A 51 37.28 12.22 27.62
N GLY A 52 37.40 11.61 28.80
CA GLY A 52 37.62 12.31 30.07
C GLY A 52 38.91 13.12 30.14
N GLU A 53 39.99 12.68 29.48
CA GLU A 53 41.25 13.44 29.43
C GLU A 53 41.17 14.72 28.58
N LYS A 54 40.20 14.83 27.66
CA LYS A 54 39.98 16.03 26.83
C LYS A 54 39.07 17.07 27.49
N ILE A 55 38.44 16.72 28.61
CA ILE A 55 37.55 17.59 29.37
C ILE A 55 38.21 17.87 30.72
N SER A 56 38.93 18.99 30.83
CA SER A 56 39.42 19.43 32.12
C SER A 56 38.26 19.91 32.99
N PHE A 57 37.86 19.13 34.00
CA PHE A 57 37.02 19.62 35.10
C PHE A 57 37.86 20.48 36.05
N SER A 58 38.19 21.70 35.62
CA SER A 58 38.64 22.73 36.54
C SER A 58 37.41 23.33 37.22
N ASN A 59 37.24 23.01 38.51
CA ASN A 59 36.30 23.72 39.40
C ASN A 59 36.68 25.20 39.62
N ASP A 60 37.79 25.65 39.03
CA ASP A 60 38.13 27.05 38.88
C ASP A 60 37.85 27.49 37.45
N SER A 61 36.57 27.68 37.13
CA SER A 61 36.23 28.64 36.08
C SER A 61 36.52 30.01 36.69
N PRO A 62 37.45 30.83 36.16
CA PRO A 62 37.52 32.20 36.61
C PRO A 62 36.13 32.76 36.38
N ARG A 63 35.55 33.37 37.42
CA ARG A 63 34.40 34.25 37.27
C ARG A 63 34.83 35.34 36.29
N LEU A 64 34.73 35.06 34.99
CA LEU A 64 34.57 36.05 33.96
C LEU A 64 33.19 36.64 34.25
N THR A 65 33.17 37.60 35.17
CA THR A 65 32.16 38.63 35.22
C THR A 65 32.25 39.34 33.88
N TYR A 66 31.64 38.75 32.85
CA TYR A 66 31.30 39.48 31.64
C TYR A 66 30.37 40.58 32.13
N ALA A 67 30.91 41.79 32.21
CA ALA A 67 30.15 42.97 32.55
C ALA A 67 28.89 42.96 31.67
N ARG A 68 27.74 42.93 32.35
CA ARG A 68 26.39 42.92 31.77
C ARG A 68 26.28 44.11 30.82
N LYS A 69 26.52 43.91 29.53
CA LYS A 69 26.23 44.94 28.52
C LYS A 69 24.75 44.85 28.25
N GLU A 70 23.99 45.57 29.08
CA GLU A 70 22.54 45.68 29.06
C GLU A 70 22.09 46.08 27.65
N THR A 71 21.52 45.13 26.90
CA THR A 71 20.78 45.41 25.67
C THR A 71 19.35 45.74 26.06
N GLU A 72 19.15 46.94 26.58
CA GLU A 72 17.84 47.57 26.67
C GLU A 72 17.24 47.62 25.25
N CYS A 73 15.96 47.29 25.13
CA CYS A 73 15.28 47.14 23.85
C CYS A 73 14.03 48.02 23.80
N ASP A 74 13.71 48.50 22.60
CA ASP A 74 12.47 49.24 22.37
C ASP A 74 11.40 48.29 21.78
N PRO A 75 10.31 48.02 22.52
CA PRO A 75 9.23 47.15 22.03
C PRO A 75 8.51 47.70 20.80
N LYS A 76 8.67 48.98 20.47
CA LYS A 76 8.08 49.62 19.27
C LYS A 76 9.01 49.60 18.06
N SER A 77 10.26 49.17 18.22
CA SER A 77 11.21 49.04 17.11
C SER A 77 10.79 47.93 16.15
N LYS A 78 11.08 48.09 14.86
CA LYS A 78 10.90 47.02 13.86
C LYS A 78 11.82 45.82 14.11
N ILE A 79 12.97 46.06 14.76
CA ILE A 79 13.92 45.03 15.17
C ILE A 79 14.30 45.33 16.64
N PRO A 80 13.49 44.88 17.61
CA PRO A 80 13.70 45.17 19.03
C PRO A 80 14.99 44.59 19.60
N CYS A 81 15.40 43.42 19.10
CA CYS A 81 16.56 42.67 19.57
C CYS A 81 17.42 42.20 18.38
N LYS A 82 18.74 42.15 18.58
CA LYS A 82 19.71 41.77 17.53
C LYS A 82 20.03 40.26 17.54
N GLY A 83 19.84 39.59 18.67
CA GLY A 83 20.08 38.15 18.79
C GLY A 83 18.96 37.33 18.17
N TYR A 84 19.32 36.15 17.67
CA TYR A 84 18.36 35.22 17.07
C TYR A 84 17.51 34.57 18.15
N GLY A 85 16.17 34.67 18.05
CA GLY A 85 15.23 34.13 19.03
C GLY A 85 15.05 34.97 20.30
N GLU A 86 15.53 36.21 20.31
CA GLU A 86 15.32 37.17 21.41
C GLU A 86 13.98 37.90 21.29
N ILE A 87 13.30 38.08 22.42
CA ILE A 87 12.10 38.89 22.59
C ILE A 87 12.33 40.02 23.59
N CYS A 88 11.71 41.17 23.34
CA CYS A 88 11.82 42.34 24.18
C CYS A 88 10.72 42.32 25.25
N LEU A 89 11.09 42.01 26.50
CA LEU A 89 10.14 41.93 27.62
C LEU A 89 10.51 42.93 28.73
N PRO A 90 9.52 43.49 29.45
CA PRO A 90 9.78 44.31 30.62
C PRO A 90 10.34 43.48 31.77
N ASP A 91 11.35 44.01 32.46
CA ASP A 91 11.86 43.48 33.73
C ASP A 91 10.99 43.96 34.91
N LEU A 92 11.23 43.41 36.11
CA LEU A 92 10.59 43.79 37.37
C LEU A 92 10.73 45.29 37.72
N SER A 93 11.71 45.98 37.10
CA SER A 93 11.91 47.43 37.24
C SER A 93 11.24 48.27 36.15
N GLY A 94 10.44 47.68 35.26
CA GLY A 94 9.74 48.37 34.17
C GLY A 94 10.61 48.73 32.95
N ARG A 95 11.90 48.38 32.96
CA ARG A 95 12.80 48.53 31.79
C ARG A 95 12.66 47.35 30.85
N HIS A 96 12.67 47.62 29.55
CA HIS A 96 12.56 46.57 28.53
C HIS A 96 13.93 46.00 28.17
N ARG A 97 14.09 44.68 28.26
CA ARG A 97 15.36 44.00 27.94
C ARG A 97 15.14 42.85 26.97
N CYS A 98 16.13 42.61 26.11
CA CYS A 98 16.16 41.42 25.27
C CYS A 98 16.39 40.17 26.13
N THR A 99 15.46 39.23 26.04
CA THR A 99 15.50 37.93 26.72
C THR A 99 15.19 36.84 25.70
N CYS A 100 15.66 35.62 25.93
CA CYS A 100 15.30 34.52 25.05
C CYS A 100 13.83 34.14 25.21
N ALA A 101 13.15 33.90 24.08
CA ALA A 101 11.80 33.34 24.09
C ALA A 101 11.76 32.00 24.84
N ASN A 102 10.61 31.66 25.43
CA ASN A 102 10.37 30.39 26.13
C ASN A 102 11.42 30.05 27.21
N ASN A 103 12.00 31.07 27.85
CA ASN A 103 13.03 30.92 28.88
C ASN A 103 14.30 30.20 28.37
N GLY A 104 14.60 30.33 27.07
CA GLY A 104 15.79 29.75 26.45
C GLY A 104 17.11 30.27 27.04
N THR A 105 18.19 29.53 26.83
CA THR A 105 19.53 29.92 27.25
C THR A 105 20.25 30.64 26.12
N ARG A 106 21.03 31.68 26.45
CA ARG A 106 21.74 32.49 25.46
C ARG A 106 23.18 32.01 25.32
N MET A 107 23.60 31.64 24.12
CA MET A 107 24.98 31.31 23.78
C MET A 107 25.38 32.05 22.49
N ASP A 108 26.43 32.89 22.54
CA ASP A 108 26.92 33.68 21.41
C ASP A 108 25.85 34.47 20.62
N SER A 109 24.88 35.07 21.34
CA SER A 109 23.75 35.85 20.77
C SER A 109 22.71 35.03 20.00
N ILE A 110 22.73 33.70 20.16
CA ILE A 110 21.68 32.78 19.73
C ILE A 110 20.93 32.33 20.98
N CYS A 111 19.60 32.43 20.94
CA CYS A 111 18.74 31.84 21.95
C CYS A 111 18.48 30.38 21.62
N LEU A 112 18.99 29.50 22.47
CA LEU A 112 18.75 28.07 22.44
C LEU A 112 17.52 27.78 23.30
N VAL A 113 16.44 27.33 22.67
CA VAL A 113 15.26 26.83 23.36
C VAL A 113 15.42 25.32 23.45
N ASN A 114 15.27 24.74 24.63
CA ASN A 114 15.19 23.29 24.76
C ASN A 114 13.74 22.87 24.57
N GLU A 115 13.38 22.42 23.37
CA GLU A 115 12.00 22.05 23.06
C GLU A 115 11.55 20.75 23.76
N CYS A 116 12.48 19.97 24.32
CA CYS A 116 12.16 18.76 25.07
C CYS A 116 11.75 19.04 26.53
N MET A 117 11.90 20.27 27.01
CA MET A 117 11.48 20.66 28.38
C MET A 117 9.96 20.65 28.57
N SER A 118 9.19 20.80 27.50
CA SER A 118 7.74 20.80 27.55
C SER A 118 7.16 20.17 26.28
N PRO A 119 6.12 19.31 26.39
CA PRO A 119 5.43 18.74 25.23
C PRO A 119 4.83 19.79 24.30
N GLU A 120 4.59 21.01 24.75
CA GLU A 120 4.03 22.09 23.91
C GLU A 120 5.06 22.74 22.99
N LEU A 121 6.35 22.49 23.22
CA LEU A 121 7.46 23.07 22.45
C LEU A 121 7.95 22.15 21.34
N ASN A 122 7.53 20.88 21.34
CA ASN A 122 7.84 19.90 20.32
C ASN A 122 6.58 19.17 19.84
N ASP A 123 6.67 18.45 18.74
CA ASP A 123 5.58 17.64 18.19
C ASP A 123 6.00 16.16 18.03
N CYS A 124 6.87 15.69 18.93
CA CYS A 124 7.23 14.28 18.98
C CYS A 124 6.00 13.40 19.25
N ASP A 125 5.94 12.21 18.65
CA ASP A 125 4.94 11.22 18.98
C ASP A 125 5.02 10.88 20.48
N PRO A 126 3.91 10.59 21.19
CA PRO A 126 3.96 10.14 22.57
C PRO A 126 4.81 8.88 22.81
N ASN A 127 5.03 8.08 21.77
CA ASN A 127 5.91 6.90 21.78
C ASN A 127 7.29 7.20 21.19
N ALA A 128 7.69 8.48 21.16
CA ALA A 128 9.01 8.93 20.77
C ALA A 128 9.71 9.67 21.91
N SER A 129 11.03 9.60 21.91
CA SER A 129 11.91 10.38 22.76
C SER A 129 12.34 11.65 22.04
N CYS A 130 12.29 12.78 22.74
CA CYS A 130 12.76 14.08 22.23
C CYS A 130 14.24 14.28 22.57
N MET A 131 15.02 14.77 21.60
CA MET A 131 16.41 15.18 21.78
C MET A 131 16.58 16.62 21.29
N ASP A 132 16.98 17.49 22.21
CA ASP A 132 17.28 18.89 21.96
C ASP A 132 18.58 19.04 21.14
N SER A 133 18.65 20.05 20.27
CA SER A 133 19.82 20.33 19.43
C SER A 133 20.03 21.84 19.22
N ILE A 134 21.19 22.23 18.71
CA ILE A 134 21.61 23.64 18.64
C ILE A 134 20.66 24.52 17.81
N LEU A 135 19.99 23.95 16.81
CA LEU A 135 19.13 24.70 15.89
C LEU A 135 17.64 24.34 16.00
N SER A 136 17.29 23.25 16.71
CA SER A 136 15.92 22.75 16.90
C SER A 136 15.96 21.47 17.77
N TYR A 137 14.95 20.60 17.69
CA TYR A 137 14.90 19.28 18.31
C TYR A 137 14.72 18.18 17.27
N GLU A 138 15.04 16.94 17.64
CA GLU A 138 14.77 15.73 16.88
C GLU A 138 14.02 14.71 17.74
N CYS A 139 13.11 13.96 17.13
CA CYS A 139 12.36 12.91 17.82
C CYS A 139 12.80 11.53 17.32
N PHE A 140 12.76 10.53 18.19
CA PHE A 140 13.13 9.16 17.87
C PHE A 140 12.12 8.18 18.46
N CYS A 141 11.55 7.30 17.65
CA CYS A 141 10.63 6.28 18.18
C CYS A 141 11.30 5.41 19.24
N ASN A 142 10.57 5.12 20.30
CA ASN A 142 11.03 4.29 21.41
C ASN A 142 11.24 2.83 20.95
N GLU A 143 11.93 2.04 21.77
CA GLU A 143 12.14 0.62 21.51
C GLU A 143 10.79 -0.11 21.32
N GLY A 144 10.71 -0.98 20.31
CA GLY A 144 9.48 -1.65 19.92
C GLY A 144 8.53 -0.79 19.06
N PHE A 145 8.95 0.38 18.59
CA PHE A 145 8.21 1.22 17.65
C PHE A 145 9.03 1.53 16.40
N ILE A 146 8.35 1.77 15.28
CA ILE A 146 8.93 2.18 14.00
C ILE A 146 8.38 3.53 13.55
N ASP A 147 9.23 4.31 12.89
CA ASP A 147 8.85 5.61 12.34
C ASP A 147 8.02 5.45 11.05
N THR A 148 6.81 6.00 11.09
CA THR A 148 5.85 6.02 9.97
C THR A 148 5.50 7.44 9.54
N SER A 149 6.32 8.41 9.95
CA SER A 149 6.19 9.82 9.56
C SER A 149 6.27 9.97 8.03
N ILE A 150 5.67 11.02 7.49
CA ILE A 150 5.72 11.31 6.04
C ILE A 150 7.15 11.62 5.58
N SER A 151 7.93 12.24 6.47
CA SER A 151 9.29 12.73 6.17
C SER A 151 10.30 12.25 7.22
N PRO A 152 10.49 10.94 7.42
CA PRO A 152 11.28 10.40 8.54
C PRO A 152 12.77 10.79 8.46
N LYS A 153 13.26 11.16 7.27
CA LYS A 153 14.65 11.64 7.09
C LYS A 153 14.89 13.05 7.63
N THR A 154 13.88 13.91 7.59
CA THR A 154 14.00 15.33 7.97
C THR A 154 13.22 15.67 9.23
N ARG A 155 12.20 14.86 9.55
CA ARG A 155 11.30 14.98 10.70
C ARG A 155 11.00 13.57 11.24
N PRO A 156 12.00 12.91 11.85
CA PRO A 156 11.82 11.59 12.45
C PRO A 156 10.94 11.67 13.70
N GLY A 157 10.34 10.55 14.08
CA GLY A 157 9.67 10.36 15.38
C GLY A 157 8.42 11.21 15.61
N ILE A 158 7.84 11.80 14.56
CA ILE A 158 6.56 12.53 14.62
C ILE A 158 5.37 11.56 14.65
N LYS A 159 5.53 10.39 14.03
CA LYS A 159 4.53 9.32 14.05
C LYS A 159 5.18 7.97 14.23
N CYS A 160 4.97 7.37 15.39
CA CYS A 160 5.53 6.08 15.75
C CYS A 160 4.44 5.01 15.77
N ALA A 161 4.66 3.92 15.06
CA ALA A 161 3.78 2.76 15.06
C ALA A 161 4.42 1.64 15.87
N LYS A 162 3.64 0.98 16.73
CA LYS A 162 4.13 -0.17 17.49
C LYS A 162 4.49 -1.32 16.54
N LEU A 163 5.64 -1.93 16.74
CA LEU A 163 6.00 -3.19 16.11
C LEU A 163 5.19 -4.30 16.76
N VAL A 164 4.39 -5.00 15.96
CA VAL A 164 3.55 -6.11 16.39
C VAL A 164 3.80 -7.24 15.42
N ASP A 165 4.18 -8.41 15.92
CA ASP A 165 4.22 -9.61 15.10
C ASP A 165 2.79 -10.14 14.97
N GLU A 166 2.10 -9.77 13.89
CA GLU A 166 0.73 -10.26 13.65
C GLU A 166 0.69 -11.74 13.25
N CYS A 167 1.84 -12.33 12.91
CA CYS A 167 1.96 -13.74 12.55
C CYS A 167 2.17 -14.66 13.76
N ALA A 168 2.57 -14.13 14.91
CA ALA A 168 2.70 -14.88 16.15
C ALA A 168 1.40 -15.53 16.64
N SER A 169 0.24 -14.98 16.25
CA SER A 169 -1.08 -15.52 16.61
C SER A 169 -2.06 -15.40 15.46
N LYS A 170 -2.82 -16.48 15.19
CA LYS A 170 -3.87 -16.48 14.16
C LYS A 170 -4.99 -15.46 14.45
N ALA A 171 -5.19 -15.07 15.71
CA ALA A 171 -6.17 -14.02 16.06
C ALA A 171 -5.70 -12.59 15.73
N ALA A 172 -4.39 -12.40 15.52
CA ALA A 172 -3.79 -11.10 15.19
C ALA A 172 -3.72 -10.83 13.69
N ASN A 173 -3.98 -11.83 12.84
CA ASN A 173 -3.99 -11.71 11.39
C ASN A 173 -5.26 -12.27 10.75
N GLN A 174 -5.55 -11.82 9.54
CA GLN A 174 -6.70 -12.26 8.74
C GLN A 174 -6.26 -13.14 7.57
N CYS A 175 -5.11 -13.83 7.66
CA CYS A 175 -4.68 -14.71 6.55
C CYS A 175 -5.63 -15.90 6.44
N ASP A 176 -5.85 -16.41 5.23
CA ASP A 176 -6.52 -17.70 5.01
C ASP A 176 -5.79 -18.84 5.76
N GLU A 177 -6.47 -19.94 6.07
CA GLU A 177 -5.84 -21.13 6.67
C GLU A 177 -4.80 -21.77 5.73
N ASN A 178 -5.02 -21.61 4.42
CA ASN A 178 -4.13 -22.07 3.35
C ASN A 178 -3.18 -20.97 2.86
N ALA A 179 -3.00 -19.90 3.64
CA ALA A 179 -2.02 -18.86 3.40
C ALA A 179 -0.91 -18.88 4.47
N ASP A 180 0.27 -18.45 4.05
CA ASP A 180 1.38 -18.14 4.94
C ASP A 180 1.30 -16.66 5.33
N CYS A 181 1.40 -16.39 6.64
CA CYS A 181 1.52 -15.04 7.18
C CYS A 181 2.98 -14.58 7.10
N ILE A 182 3.18 -13.34 6.66
CA ILE A 182 4.48 -12.71 6.55
C ILE A 182 4.43 -11.40 7.32
N ASP A 183 5.10 -11.39 8.47
CA ASP A 183 5.24 -10.21 9.31
C ASP A 183 6.11 -9.15 8.61
N LYS A 184 5.74 -7.88 8.75
CA LYS A 184 6.51 -6.77 8.17
C LYS A 184 6.81 -5.75 9.27
N PRO A 185 7.82 -4.89 9.05
CA PRO A 185 8.05 -3.77 9.96
C PRO A 185 6.82 -2.85 10.13
N ILE A 186 5.93 -2.81 9.13
CA ILE A 186 4.66 -2.09 9.21
C ILE A 186 3.53 -3.05 8.82
N GLY A 187 2.87 -3.59 9.84
CA GLY A 187 1.80 -4.58 9.71
C GLY A 187 2.28 -5.89 9.11
N TYR A 188 1.39 -6.58 8.40
CA TYR A 188 1.68 -7.90 7.84
C TYR A 188 1.08 -8.07 6.45
N THR A 189 1.49 -9.12 5.76
CA THR A 189 0.87 -9.56 4.50
C THR A 189 0.67 -11.07 4.51
N CYS A 190 -0.16 -11.58 3.59
CA CYS A 190 -0.39 -13.01 3.45
C CYS A 190 -0.11 -13.44 2.02
N ARG A 191 0.26 -14.70 1.87
CA ARG A 191 0.50 -15.32 0.57
C ARG A 191 -0.10 -16.71 0.56
N CYS A 192 -0.92 -17.02 -0.44
CA CYS A 192 -1.43 -18.38 -0.58
C CYS A 192 -0.28 -19.38 -0.72
N ARG A 193 -0.43 -20.55 -0.08
CA ARG A 193 0.55 -21.64 -0.16
C ARG A 193 0.63 -22.19 -1.58
N ASN A 194 1.71 -22.92 -1.84
CA ASN A 194 1.89 -23.63 -3.11
C ASN A 194 0.70 -24.56 -3.37
N GLY A 195 0.19 -24.55 -4.61
CA GLY A 195 -1.02 -25.28 -4.97
C GLY A 195 -2.32 -24.55 -4.62
N TYR A 196 -2.26 -23.27 -4.23
CA TYR A 196 -3.43 -22.41 -4.02
C TYR A 196 -3.27 -21.10 -4.80
N VAL A 197 -4.40 -20.54 -5.22
CA VAL A 197 -4.51 -19.24 -5.89
C VAL A 197 -5.31 -18.26 -5.04
N ASP A 198 -4.92 -17.00 -5.11
CA ASP A 198 -5.58 -15.92 -4.38
C ASP A 198 -6.85 -15.44 -5.10
N ILE A 199 -7.99 -15.53 -4.41
CA ILE A 199 -9.29 -15.06 -4.88
C ILE A 199 -9.90 -14.02 -3.93
N SER A 200 -9.05 -13.34 -3.16
CA SER A 200 -9.45 -12.34 -2.16
C SER A 200 -10.12 -11.11 -2.80
N GLU A 201 -11.19 -10.62 -2.17
CA GLU A 201 -11.80 -9.34 -2.55
C GLU A 201 -10.86 -8.18 -2.21
N GLY A 202 -10.57 -7.32 -3.18
CA GLY A 202 -9.57 -6.24 -3.06
C GLY A 202 -8.19 -6.58 -3.66
N GLY A 203 -8.01 -7.80 -4.19
CA GLY A 203 -6.83 -8.20 -4.95
C GLY A 203 -5.51 -7.94 -4.21
N ALA A 204 -4.55 -7.30 -4.89
CA ALA A 204 -3.22 -7.04 -4.35
C ALA A 204 -3.17 -6.16 -3.08
N ARG A 205 -4.27 -5.50 -2.69
CA ARG A 205 -4.34 -4.73 -1.44
C ARG A 205 -4.45 -5.63 -0.21
N ASN A 206 -5.15 -6.75 -0.35
CA ASN A 206 -5.40 -7.71 0.72
C ASN A 206 -5.14 -9.13 0.18
N PRO A 207 -3.88 -9.47 -0.12
CA PRO A 207 -3.56 -10.77 -0.67
C PRO A 207 -3.71 -11.86 0.39
N GLY A 208 -4.00 -13.09 -0.06
CA GLY A 208 -4.01 -14.30 0.77
C GLY A 208 -5.07 -14.31 1.88
N ARG A 209 -6.16 -13.56 1.74
CA ARG A 209 -7.34 -13.60 2.64
C ARG A 209 -8.29 -14.73 2.29
N LYS A 210 -8.31 -15.12 1.02
CA LYS A 210 -9.09 -16.23 0.49
C LYS A 210 -8.25 -17.00 -0.52
N CYS A 211 -7.85 -18.20 -0.16
CA CYS A 211 -7.00 -19.05 -0.99
C CYS A 211 -7.80 -20.24 -1.52
N HIS A 212 -7.92 -20.34 -2.83
CA HIS A 212 -8.59 -21.47 -3.49
C HIS A 212 -7.57 -22.51 -3.91
N LYS A 213 -7.84 -23.79 -3.65
CA LYS A 213 -6.95 -24.87 -4.07
C LYS A 213 -6.93 -24.97 -5.60
N LEU A 214 -5.75 -25.04 -6.19
CA LEU A 214 -5.58 -25.38 -7.60
C LEU A 214 -5.84 -26.88 -7.76
N MET A 215 -6.85 -27.22 -8.55
CA MET A 215 -7.11 -28.59 -8.96
C MET A 215 -7.61 -28.56 -10.41
N ASP A 216 -7.31 -29.60 -11.16
CA ASP A 216 -7.87 -29.82 -12.49
C ASP A 216 -9.08 -30.74 -12.34
N GLU A 217 -10.29 -30.17 -12.18
CA GLU A 217 -11.50 -30.97 -11.98
C GLU A 217 -11.82 -31.85 -13.20
N CYS A 218 -11.32 -31.50 -14.38
CA CYS A 218 -11.50 -32.27 -15.61
C CYS A 218 -10.66 -33.56 -15.57
N GLN A 219 -9.38 -33.50 -15.17
CA GLN A 219 -8.53 -34.69 -15.03
C GLN A 219 -8.95 -35.57 -13.85
N MET A 220 -9.42 -34.95 -12.76
CA MET A 220 -9.83 -35.69 -11.57
C MET A 220 -11.24 -36.31 -11.70
N GLY A 221 -11.97 -36.00 -12.77
CA GLY A 221 -13.34 -36.47 -12.97
C GLY A 221 -14.33 -35.90 -11.96
N LEU A 222 -14.02 -34.72 -11.40
CA LEU A 222 -14.86 -34.01 -10.42
C LEU A 222 -15.82 -33.02 -11.08
N ALA A 223 -15.62 -32.73 -12.37
CA ALA A 223 -16.48 -31.85 -13.15
C ALA A 223 -17.85 -32.49 -13.45
N ASP A 224 -18.95 -31.79 -13.12
CA ASP A 224 -20.34 -32.24 -13.29
C ASP A 224 -20.90 -32.04 -14.71
N CYS A 225 -20.05 -32.17 -15.72
CA CYS A 225 -20.41 -31.82 -17.09
C CYS A 225 -21.23 -32.93 -17.77
N ASP A 226 -22.03 -32.56 -18.77
CA ASP A 226 -22.69 -33.57 -19.59
C ASP A 226 -21.60 -34.52 -20.14
N PRO A 227 -21.79 -35.84 -20.14
CA PRO A 227 -20.81 -36.79 -20.69
C PRO A 227 -20.39 -36.49 -22.14
N LYS A 228 -21.19 -35.73 -22.89
CA LYS A 228 -20.90 -35.28 -24.25
C LYS A 228 -20.27 -33.89 -24.32
N ALA A 229 -20.24 -33.14 -23.22
CA ALA A 229 -19.62 -31.83 -23.15
C ALA A 229 -18.10 -31.92 -23.07
N ILE A 230 -17.44 -30.85 -23.50
CA ILE A 230 -16.00 -30.65 -23.34
C ILE A 230 -15.78 -29.95 -22.00
N CYS A 231 -15.00 -30.57 -21.12
CA CYS A 231 -14.54 -29.96 -19.87
C CYS A 231 -13.30 -29.10 -20.12
N ILE A 232 -13.28 -27.90 -19.52
CA ILE A 232 -12.18 -26.94 -19.63
C ILE A 232 -11.81 -26.49 -18.23
N ASP A 233 -10.60 -26.84 -17.81
CA ASP A 233 -10.01 -26.37 -16.56
C ASP A 233 -9.70 -24.86 -16.62
N MET A 234 -9.98 -24.15 -15.54
CA MET A 234 -9.71 -22.72 -15.38
C MET A 234 -8.88 -22.48 -14.12
N THR A 235 -8.34 -21.27 -13.97
CA THR A 235 -7.38 -20.96 -12.89
C THR A 235 -7.89 -21.23 -11.46
N TYR A 236 -9.20 -21.17 -11.21
CA TYR A 236 -9.78 -21.42 -9.87
C TYR A 236 -11.10 -22.22 -9.92
N SER A 237 -11.43 -22.80 -11.07
CA SER A 237 -12.70 -23.50 -11.33
C SER A 237 -12.56 -24.27 -12.64
N TYR A 238 -13.64 -24.85 -13.12
CA TYR A 238 -13.78 -25.39 -14.47
C TYR A 238 -15.02 -24.81 -15.16
N THR A 239 -15.09 -24.95 -16.47
CA THR A 239 -16.30 -24.69 -17.27
C THR A 239 -16.54 -25.82 -18.25
N CYS A 240 -17.77 -25.94 -18.75
CA CYS A 240 -18.09 -26.94 -19.76
C CYS A 240 -18.81 -26.35 -20.95
N LYS A 241 -18.54 -26.96 -22.10
CA LYS A 241 -19.00 -26.47 -23.38
C LYS A 241 -19.57 -27.61 -24.19
N CYS A 242 -20.79 -27.47 -24.69
CA CYS A 242 -21.32 -28.41 -25.65
C CYS A 242 -20.47 -28.37 -26.94
N PRO A 243 -20.07 -29.54 -27.48
CA PRO A 243 -19.30 -29.60 -28.71
C PRO A 243 -20.14 -29.09 -29.89
N HIS A 244 -19.46 -28.83 -31.02
CA HIS A 244 -20.16 -28.43 -32.24
C HIS A 244 -21.24 -29.44 -32.64
N GLY A 245 -22.42 -28.94 -33.01
CA GLY A 245 -23.59 -29.77 -33.33
C GLY A 245 -24.45 -30.15 -32.12
N PHE A 246 -24.24 -29.53 -30.95
CA PHE A 246 -25.08 -29.70 -29.77
C PHE A 246 -25.57 -28.34 -29.25
N ALA A 247 -26.84 -28.30 -28.83
CA ALA A 247 -27.43 -27.17 -28.11
C ALA A 247 -27.30 -27.39 -26.61
N ASP A 248 -26.92 -26.33 -25.91
CA ASP A 248 -26.95 -26.28 -24.46
C ASP A 248 -28.39 -26.09 -23.96
N LYS A 249 -28.87 -27.04 -23.15
CA LYS A 249 -30.20 -27.05 -22.54
C LYS A 249 -30.12 -27.03 -21.01
N SER A 250 -28.96 -26.64 -20.48
CA SER A 250 -28.75 -26.51 -19.04
C SER A 250 -29.75 -25.50 -18.44
N ALA A 251 -30.15 -25.69 -17.19
CA ALA A 251 -31.10 -24.79 -16.52
C ALA A 251 -30.54 -23.35 -16.36
N ASP A 252 -29.22 -23.23 -16.25
CA ASP A 252 -28.50 -21.96 -16.21
C ASP A 252 -27.29 -22.02 -17.17
N PRO A 253 -27.50 -21.77 -18.47
CA PRO A 253 -26.42 -21.83 -19.46
C PRO A 253 -25.36 -20.73 -19.31
N ILE A 254 -25.61 -19.69 -18.50
CA ILE A 254 -24.68 -18.58 -18.30
C ILE A 254 -23.65 -18.95 -17.24
N ASN A 255 -24.10 -19.42 -16.07
CA ASN A 255 -23.21 -19.74 -14.97
C ASN A 255 -22.80 -21.22 -14.94
N LYS A 256 -23.61 -22.11 -15.53
CA LYS A 256 -23.37 -23.57 -15.59
C LYS A 256 -23.62 -24.14 -17.00
N PRO A 257 -22.84 -23.71 -18.01
CA PRO A 257 -22.97 -24.23 -19.36
C PRO A 257 -22.58 -25.70 -19.46
N GLY A 258 -23.07 -26.37 -20.51
CA GLY A 258 -22.65 -27.72 -20.90
C GLY A 258 -23.01 -28.82 -19.90
N ARG A 259 -24.01 -28.60 -19.03
CA ARG A 259 -24.54 -29.63 -18.12
C ARG A 259 -25.58 -30.52 -18.78
N ILE A 260 -26.23 -30.00 -19.83
CA ILE A 260 -27.15 -30.76 -20.67
C ILE A 260 -26.90 -30.41 -22.13
N CYS A 261 -26.31 -31.34 -22.89
CA CYS A 261 -26.02 -31.18 -24.32
C CYS A 261 -26.96 -32.05 -25.16
N SER A 262 -27.91 -31.41 -25.83
CA SER A 262 -28.80 -32.07 -26.79
C SER A 262 -28.26 -31.94 -28.21
N LYS A 263 -28.18 -33.05 -28.96
CA LYS A 263 -27.75 -33.02 -30.37
C LYS A 263 -28.68 -32.08 -31.15
N LEU A 264 -28.11 -31.11 -31.86
CA LEU A 264 -28.84 -30.31 -32.82
C LEU A 264 -29.29 -31.25 -33.94
N ILE A 265 -30.59 -31.49 -34.01
CA ILE A 265 -31.18 -32.20 -35.14
C ILE A 265 -31.26 -31.16 -36.26
N ASN A 266 -30.55 -31.37 -37.37
CA ASN A 266 -30.91 -30.70 -38.61
C ASN A 266 -32.31 -31.20 -38.95
N SER A 267 -33.31 -30.35 -38.76
CA SER A 267 -34.70 -30.75 -38.94
C SER A 267 -34.93 -31.29 -40.35
N CYS A 268 -34.16 -30.85 -41.36
CA CYS A 268 -34.28 -31.30 -42.75
C CYS A 268 -33.95 -32.79 -42.97
N ASP A 269 -33.12 -33.40 -42.13
CA ASP A 269 -32.71 -34.81 -42.26
C ASP A 269 -33.58 -35.74 -41.39
N SER A 270 -34.59 -35.19 -40.70
CA SER A 270 -35.53 -35.95 -39.89
C SER A 270 -36.56 -36.66 -40.78
N PRO A 271 -36.81 -37.97 -40.60
CA PRO A 271 -37.79 -38.71 -41.39
C PRO A 271 -39.24 -38.23 -41.21
N ASN A 272 -39.52 -37.37 -40.21
CA ASN A 272 -40.83 -36.78 -39.93
C ASN A 272 -40.80 -35.24 -39.94
N PHE A 273 -39.97 -34.63 -40.79
CA PHE A 273 -39.90 -33.17 -40.89
C PHE A 273 -41.15 -32.57 -41.55
N THR A 274 -41.86 -31.71 -40.81
CA THR A 274 -43.04 -30.94 -41.30
C THR A 274 -42.82 -29.42 -41.29
N GLY A 275 -41.58 -28.97 -41.10
CA GLY A 275 -41.28 -27.55 -40.83
C GLY A 275 -41.37 -26.62 -42.04
N CYS A 276 -41.30 -27.13 -43.27
CA CYS A 276 -41.58 -26.35 -44.48
C CYS A 276 -42.97 -26.75 -45.01
N GLN A 277 -43.93 -25.84 -44.92
CA GLN A 277 -45.33 -26.14 -45.23
C GLN A 277 -45.68 -26.00 -46.73
N SER A 278 -44.93 -25.21 -47.49
CA SER A 278 -45.13 -25.05 -48.94
C SER A 278 -44.50 -26.21 -49.71
N LYS A 279 -45.25 -26.80 -50.64
CA LYS A 279 -44.77 -27.86 -51.54
C LYS A 279 -43.70 -27.36 -52.51
N GLU A 280 -43.64 -26.06 -52.73
CA GLU A 280 -42.72 -25.35 -53.61
C GLU A 280 -41.48 -24.84 -52.85
N SER A 281 -41.22 -25.36 -51.65
CA SER A 281 -40.08 -25.01 -50.81
C SER A 281 -39.26 -26.24 -50.40
N LYS A 282 -37.94 -26.06 -50.29
CA LYS A 282 -36.98 -27.04 -49.78
C LYS A 282 -36.40 -26.59 -48.45
N CYS A 283 -36.19 -27.54 -47.54
CA CYS A 283 -35.53 -27.32 -46.27
C CYS A 283 -34.01 -27.25 -46.49
N ILE A 284 -33.35 -26.30 -45.83
CA ILE A 284 -31.90 -26.14 -45.83
C ILE A 284 -31.43 -26.06 -44.38
N GLY A 285 -30.58 -27.00 -43.96
CA GLY A 285 -29.97 -26.98 -42.63
C GLY A 285 -29.04 -25.79 -42.47
N THR A 286 -29.08 -25.12 -41.31
CA THR A 286 -28.19 -24.02 -40.94
C THR A 286 -27.46 -24.35 -39.65
N LYS A 287 -26.48 -23.53 -39.26
CA LYS A 287 -25.68 -23.72 -38.03
C LYS A 287 -26.55 -23.69 -36.76
N ASP A 288 -27.72 -23.05 -36.82
CA ASP A 288 -28.64 -22.83 -35.71
C ASP A 288 -29.99 -23.56 -35.90
N GLY A 289 -30.13 -24.44 -36.91
CA GLY A 289 -31.37 -25.17 -37.18
C GLY A 289 -31.62 -25.41 -38.66
N PHE A 290 -32.71 -24.85 -39.19
CA PHE A 290 -33.11 -24.98 -40.59
C PHE A 290 -33.75 -23.69 -41.12
N VAL A 291 -33.74 -23.51 -42.44
CA VAL A 291 -34.47 -22.45 -43.16
C VAL A 291 -35.15 -23.06 -44.38
N CYS A 292 -36.36 -22.60 -44.71
CA CYS A 292 -37.04 -23.00 -45.94
C CYS A 292 -36.68 -22.03 -47.07
N ARG A 293 -36.42 -22.54 -48.27
CA ARG A 293 -36.22 -21.73 -49.49
C ARG A 293 -37.05 -22.27 -50.63
N CYS A 294 -37.55 -21.40 -51.49
CA CYS A 294 -38.25 -21.83 -52.69
C CYS A 294 -37.37 -22.73 -53.58
N ILE A 295 -38.00 -23.71 -54.24
CA ILE A 295 -37.33 -24.57 -55.22
C ILE A 295 -36.94 -23.76 -56.47
N ASP A 296 -36.02 -24.31 -57.28
CA ASP A 296 -35.47 -23.59 -58.42
C ASP A 296 -36.58 -23.24 -59.44
N GLY A 297 -36.60 -21.98 -59.90
CA GLY A 297 -37.67 -21.45 -60.75
C GLY A 297 -38.85 -20.82 -60.00
N TYR A 298 -38.80 -20.75 -58.66
CA TYR A 298 -39.77 -20.03 -57.84
C TYR A 298 -39.08 -18.90 -57.07
N ILE A 299 -39.76 -17.75 -56.96
CA ILE A 299 -39.30 -16.62 -56.14
C ILE A 299 -40.13 -16.53 -54.87
N ASP A 300 -39.47 -16.12 -53.79
CA ASP A 300 -40.12 -15.91 -52.50
C ASP A 300 -40.73 -14.52 -52.43
N LEU A 301 -42.03 -14.46 -52.20
CA LEU A 301 -42.80 -13.23 -52.07
C LEU A 301 -42.98 -12.81 -50.59
N ASN A 302 -42.44 -13.57 -49.63
CA ASN A 302 -42.50 -13.23 -48.21
C ASN A 302 -41.11 -13.33 -47.52
N PRO A 303 -40.34 -12.23 -47.51
CA PRO A 303 -39.03 -12.19 -46.87
C PRO A 303 -39.04 -12.41 -45.34
N ALA A 304 -40.17 -12.14 -44.67
CA ALA A 304 -40.29 -12.29 -43.22
C ALA A 304 -40.40 -13.76 -42.79
N ASN A 305 -40.93 -14.63 -43.66
CA ASN A 305 -41.01 -16.08 -43.45
C ASN A 305 -40.57 -16.81 -44.73
N PRO A 306 -39.25 -16.98 -44.92
CA PRO A 306 -38.71 -17.55 -46.14
C PRO A 306 -39.27 -18.93 -46.47
N GLY A 307 -39.59 -19.19 -47.74
CA GLY A 307 -40.11 -20.45 -48.26
C GLY A 307 -41.60 -20.69 -48.01
N THR A 308 -42.33 -19.74 -47.43
CA THR A 308 -43.79 -19.88 -47.20
C THR A 308 -44.66 -19.40 -48.36
N ASN A 309 -44.15 -18.50 -49.20
CA ASN A 309 -44.89 -17.92 -50.33
C ASN A 309 -44.04 -17.94 -51.60
N CYS A 310 -44.00 -19.10 -52.25
CA CYS A 310 -43.21 -19.34 -53.45
C CYS A 310 -44.08 -19.21 -54.70
N SER A 311 -43.74 -18.29 -55.61
CA SER A 311 -44.44 -18.11 -56.89
C SER A 311 -43.52 -18.39 -58.08
N LYS A 312 -44.05 -19.03 -59.12
CA LYS A 312 -43.27 -19.44 -60.29
C LYS A 312 -42.75 -18.19 -61.03
N ALA A 313 -41.44 -18.13 -61.22
CA ALA A 313 -40.75 -17.08 -61.96
C ALA A 313 -41.21 -17.11 -63.43
N GLY A 314 -42.27 -16.35 -63.74
CA GLY A 314 -42.93 -16.33 -65.05
C GLY A 314 -44.41 -15.98 -65.01
N MET A 315 -45.11 -16.16 -63.88
CA MET A 315 -46.52 -15.73 -63.73
C MET A 315 -46.69 -14.29 -63.24
N ILE A 316 -45.62 -13.61 -62.82
CA ILE A 316 -45.67 -12.23 -62.31
C ILE A 316 -45.69 -11.18 -63.45
N LEU A 317 -45.70 -11.63 -64.71
CA LEU A 317 -45.79 -10.74 -65.88
C LEU A 317 -47.23 -10.43 -66.33
N VAL A 318 -48.27 -10.70 -65.51
CA VAL A 318 -49.68 -10.50 -65.93
C VAL A 318 -50.49 -9.61 -64.95
N LEU A 319 -49.86 -8.95 -63.97
CA LEU A 319 -50.59 -8.07 -63.02
C LEU A 319 -50.04 -6.64 -62.91
N LEU A 320 -49.18 -6.21 -63.84
CA LEU A 320 -48.70 -4.82 -63.95
C LEU A 320 -48.78 -4.30 -65.40
N LEU A 321 -49.92 -4.54 -66.07
CA LEU A 321 -50.36 -3.80 -67.25
C LEU A 321 -51.81 -3.38 -67.06
#